data_AF-A0A8B8J9C7-F1
#
_entry.id   AF-A0A8B8J9C7-F1
#
_cell.length_a   1.000
_cell.length_b   1.000
_cell.length_c   1.000
_cell.angle_alpha   90.00
_cell.angle_beta   90.00
_cell.angle_gamma   90.00
#
_symmetry.space_group_name_H-M   'P 1'
#
loop_
_entity.id
_entity.type
_entity.pdbx_description
1 polymer ?
#
loop_
_entity_poly.entity_id
_entity_poly.type
_entity_poly.pdbx_seq_one_letter_code
_entity_poly.pdbx_strand_id
1 'polypeptide(L)'
;MLSVLRVHLPSEIPVIGCEITPYVLLKRPDNSISNEDVPESAPINGYCMRYKWYRVQSDQKFTVCSVHPTEQATLQCLVCVKAKVPLARSFHCTPTCFSDAWQHHRALHERASTASNENGTEEEEMFGRFSSTGSGVKNAGISASTSNAGQSPSLTNASTPIYPTTVAERSGDGLFEVGRSRTYTPTADDIGHFLKFECVAIDAETKLPIGNTNTIMMSRVIPAPTPIPRRMIPVNGVDVLGHMDPDSRIASSGTFSILSYNILSDAYATNESYSYCPSWALSWPYRRQNLLREIIGYHADILCLQEVQSDHFEEFFAPELDKHGYQALYKKKTSELVQVYIGNPNAVDGCATFFRRDKFSHVKKYEVEFNKAAQSLTDAVIQPSQKKVALSRLIKDNIALIVVLEAKFSSNQGADNPGKRQLLCVANTHVNVHQDHKDVKLWQVHTLLKGLEKIAVSADIPMLVCGDFNSVPGSAPHALLAMGKVDQLHPDLAVDPLGILRPASKLTHQLPLVSAYSSFARMMGIGHSLERQRRRMDPTTNEPLFTNCTRDFICTVDYIFYTADSLTVESLLELLDEESLRKDTALPSAEWSSDHLALLAEFRCKPRVRR
;
A
#
# COMPACT_ATOMS: atom_id res chain seq x y z
N MET A 1 13.83 4.30 -42.71
CA MET A 1 12.47 4.82 -42.42
C MET A 1 12.11 4.40 -41.01
N LEU A 2 11.26 5.15 -40.31
CA LEU A 2 10.79 4.78 -38.99
C LEU A 2 9.92 3.52 -39.09
N SER A 3 10.22 2.49 -38.31
CA SER A 3 9.40 1.26 -38.27
C SER A 3 9.32 0.67 -36.88
N VAL A 4 8.21 -0.03 -36.62
CA VAL A 4 7.99 -0.77 -35.37
C VAL A 4 8.61 -2.16 -35.52
N LEU A 5 9.51 -2.53 -34.60
CA LEU A 5 10.17 -3.84 -34.56
C LEU A 5 9.44 -4.83 -33.66
N ARG A 6 8.97 -4.35 -32.49
CA ARG A 6 8.31 -5.19 -31.49
C ARG A 6 7.36 -4.34 -30.66
N VAL A 7 6.23 -4.92 -30.31
CA VAL A 7 5.30 -4.37 -29.34
C VAL A 7 5.00 -5.43 -28.30
N HIS A 8 5.01 -5.07 -27.02
CA HIS A 8 4.47 -5.91 -25.98
C HIS A 8 3.86 -5.05 -24.85
N LEU A 9 2.97 -5.67 -24.10
CA LEU A 9 2.35 -5.05 -22.93
C LEU A 9 3.00 -5.56 -21.64
N PRO A 10 3.01 -4.76 -20.57
CA PRO A 10 3.51 -5.19 -19.26
C PRO A 10 2.60 -6.23 -18.61
N SER A 11 1.30 -6.20 -18.92
CA SER A 11 0.34 -7.23 -18.53
C SER A 11 -0.77 -7.38 -19.56
N GLU A 12 -1.36 -8.56 -19.63
CA GLU A 12 -2.50 -8.88 -20.48
C GLU A 12 -3.85 -8.47 -19.86
N ILE A 13 -3.89 -8.25 -18.54
CA ILE A 13 -5.11 -7.93 -17.79
C ILE A 13 -5.11 -6.44 -17.42
N PRO A 14 -5.95 -5.61 -18.06
CA PRO A 14 -6.09 -4.21 -17.70
C PRO A 14 -6.93 -4.03 -16.43
N VAL A 15 -6.51 -3.14 -15.54
CA VAL A 15 -7.22 -2.79 -14.31
C VAL A 15 -7.66 -1.32 -14.37
N ILE A 16 -8.89 -1.04 -13.93
CA ILE A 16 -9.39 0.34 -13.83
C ILE A 16 -8.43 1.24 -13.04
N GLY A 17 -8.18 2.45 -13.55
CA GLY A 17 -7.34 3.46 -12.90
C GLY A 17 -5.84 3.18 -12.96
N CYS A 18 -5.42 2.04 -13.53
CA CYS A 18 -4.01 1.67 -13.68
C CYS A 18 -3.55 1.99 -15.10
N GLU A 19 -2.60 2.91 -15.24
CA GLU A 19 -2.06 3.28 -16.54
C GLU A 19 -1.37 2.08 -17.20
N ILE A 20 -1.70 1.85 -18.46
CA ILE A 20 -1.09 0.85 -19.31
C ILE A 20 -0.10 1.56 -20.22
N THR A 21 1.16 1.13 -20.14
CA THR A 21 2.26 1.70 -20.94
C THR A 21 2.85 0.62 -21.84
N PRO A 22 2.43 0.53 -23.12
CA PRO A 22 3.00 -0.39 -24.08
C PRO A 22 4.49 -0.14 -24.32
N TYR A 23 5.27 -1.22 -24.33
CA TYR A 23 6.65 -1.18 -24.80
C TYR A 23 6.65 -1.30 -26.32
N VAL A 24 7.13 -0.26 -27.00
CA VAL A 24 7.21 -0.18 -28.45
C VAL A 24 8.68 -0.01 -28.82
N LEU A 25 9.26 -1.01 -29.46
CA LEU A 25 10.63 -0.97 -29.95
C LEU A 25 10.63 -0.46 -31.39
N LEU A 26 11.35 0.62 -31.64
CA LEU A 26 11.40 1.32 -32.92
C LEU A 26 12.78 1.15 -33.57
N LYS A 27 12.79 1.01 -34.89
CA LYS A 27 13.96 1.22 -35.73
C LYS A 27 13.87 2.62 -36.33
N ARG A 28 14.85 3.47 -36.01
CA ARG A 28 14.92 4.84 -36.50
C ARG A 28 15.52 4.91 -37.92
N PRO A 29 15.35 6.03 -38.64
CA PRO A 29 15.89 6.20 -39.99
C PRO A 29 17.41 6.04 -40.09
N ASP A 30 18.15 6.32 -39.01
CA ASP A 30 19.60 6.15 -38.87
C ASP A 30 20.01 4.70 -38.53
N ASN A 31 19.07 3.75 -38.56
CA ASN A 31 19.21 2.35 -38.14
C ASN A 31 19.45 2.14 -36.63
N SER A 32 19.40 3.19 -35.80
CA SER A 32 19.40 3.01 -34.35
C SER A 32 18.11 2.34 -33.87
N ILE A 33 18.21 1.58 -32.79
CA ILE A 33 17.08 0.92 -32.14
C ILE A 33 16.83 1.64 -30.82
N SER A 34 15.59 2.09 -30.60
CA SER A 34 15.20 2.81 -29.39
C SER A 34 13.74 2.49 -29.02
N ASN A 35 13.41 2.58 -27.74
CA ASN A 35 12.05 2.46 -27.20
C ASN A 35 11.41 3.84 -26.89
N GLU A 36 12.16 4.92 -27.09
CA GLU A 36 11.68 6.30 -26.94
C GLU A 36 10.60 6.61 -27.97
N ASP A 37 9.56 7.32 -27.53
CA ASP A 37 8.46 7.72 -28.41
C ASP A 37 8.91 8.75 -29.46
N VAL A 38 8.22 8.78 -30.60
CA VAL A 38 8.37 9.77 -31.66
C VAL A 38 7.00 10.44 -31.86
N PRO A 39 6.64 11.43 -31.04
CA PRO A 39 5.30 12.02 -31.07
C PRO A 39 5.08 12.88 -32.32
N GLU A 40 3.82 13.13 -32.68
CA GLU A 40 3.49 14.00 -33.82
C GLU A 40 4.03 15.43 -33.68
N SER A 41 4.26 15.90 -32.46
CA SER A 41 4.85 17.22 -32.17
C SER A 41 6.35 17.31 -32.45
N ALA A 42 7.04 16.17 -32.58
CA ALA A 42 8.48 16.10 -32.79
C ALA A 42 8.82 14.94 -33.75
N PRO A 43 8.45 15.05 -35.04
CA PRO A 43 8.69 13.99 -36.02
C PRO A 43 10.20 13.85 -36.33
N ILE A 44 10.65 12.61 -36.55
CA ILE A 44 12.03 12.30 -36.97
C ILE A 44 12.02 12.04 -38.47
N ASN A 45 12.75 12.88 -39.22
CA ASN A 45 12.81 12.84 -40.69
C ASN A 45 11.41 12.82 -41.36
N GLY A 46 10.48 13.61 -40.82
CA GLY A 46 9.11 13.68 -41.33
C GLY A 46 8.21 12.51 -40.92
N TYR A 47 8.66 11.61 -40.04
CA TYR A 47 7.87 10.47 -39.56
C TYR A 47 7.61 10.53 -38.07
N CYS A 48 6.44 10.08 -37.63
CA CYS A 48 6.07 9.98 -36.24
C CYS A 48 5.22 8.74 -35.96
N MET A 49 4.98 8.46 -34.69
CA MET A 49 4.14 7.37 -34.23
C MET A 49 2.71 7.86 -34.01
N ARG A 50 1.74 7.04 -34.45
CA ARG A 50 0.33 7.18 -34.10
C ARG A 50 -0.08 6.01 -33.23
N TYR A 51 -0.84 6.33 -32.18
CA TYR A 51 -1.40 5.36 -31.25
C TYR A 51 -2.91 5.46 -31.23
N LYS A 52 -3.57 4.32 -31.07
CA LYS A 52 -5.01 4.26 -30.84
C LYS A 52 -5.36 3.17 -29.85
N TRP A 53 -6.33 3.47 -29.01
CA TRP A 53 -6.94 2.54 -28.08
C TRP A 53 -8.41 2.39 -28.44
N TYR A 54 -8.89 1.16 -28.42
CA TYR A 54 -10.29 0.86 -28.65
C TYR A 54 -10.85 -0.02 -27.56
N ARG A 55 -12.08 0.27 -27.17
CA ARG A 55 -12.94 -0.63 -26.43
C ARG A 55 -13.68 -1.51 -27.42
N VAL A 56 -13.56 -2.82 -27.28
CA VAL A 56 -14.31 -3.78 -28.10
C VAL A 56 -15.74 -3.86 -27.57
N GLN A 57 -16.68 -3.41 -28.38
CA GLN A 57 -18.10 -3.48 -28.13
C GLN A 57 -18.60 -4.86 -28.55
N SER A 58 -18.70 -5.80 -27.58
CA SER A 58 -19.40 -7.05 -27.82
C SER A 58 -20.90 -6.85 -27.57
N ASP A 59 -21.75 -7.22 -28.53
CA ASP A 59 -23.22 -7.19 -28.37
C ASP A 59 -23.74 -8.06 -27.21
N GLN A 60 -22.88 -8.91 -26.65
CA GLN A 60 -23.14 -9.64 -25.41
C GLN A 60 -22.47 -8.91 -24.22
N LYS A 61 -23.27 -8.24 -23.39
CA LYS A 61 -22.87 -7.93 -22.01
C LYS A 61 -22.74 -9.25 -21.26
N PHE A 62 -21.50 -9.72 -21.10
CA PHE A 62 -21.25 -10.93 -20.32
C PHE A 62 -21.07 -10.58 -18.86
N THR A 63 -21.85 -11.22 -18.00
CA THR A 63 -21.60 -11.23 -16.56
C THR A 63 -20.34 -12.04 -16.29
N VAL A 64 -19.38 -11.47 -15.56
CA VAL A 64 -18.13 -12.15 -15.18
C VAL A 64 -18.29 -12.88 -13.86
N CYS A 65 -17.52 -13.94 -13.66
CA CYS A 65 -17.52 -14.66 -12.40
C CYS A 65 -16.93 -13.81 -11.27
N SER A 66 -17.60 -13.81 -10.13
CA SER A 66 -17.19 -13.08 -8.93
C SER A 66 -15.88 -13.58 -8.31
N VAL A 67 -15.52 -14.84 -8.57
CA VAL A 67 -14.32 -15.51 -8.05
C VAL A 67 -13.21 -15.52 -9.10
N HIS A 68 -13.59 -15.66 -10.38
CA HIS A 68 -12.68 -15.73 -11.52
C HIS A 68 -13.02 -14.61 -12.51
N PRO A 69 -12.56 -13.37 -12.30
CA PRO A 69 -12.97 -12.21 -13.11
C PRO A 69 -12.64 -12.32 -14.62
N THR A 70 -11.77 -13.26 -14.98
CA THR A 70 -11.41 -13.62 -16.36
C THR A 70 -12.40 -14.55 -17.03
N GLU A 71 -13.23 -15.26 -16.25
CA GLU A 71 -14.16 -16.27 -16.74
C GLU A 71 -15.58 -15.71 -16.88
N GLN A 72 -16.26 -16.10 -17.97
CA GLN A 72 -17.67 -15.79 -18.15
C GLN A 72 -18.49 -16.52 -17.08
N ALA A 73 -19.35 -15.79 -16.39
CA ALA A 73 -20.32 -16.40 -15.49
C ALA A 73 -21.35 -17.18 -16.28
N THR A 74 -21.55 -18.44 -15.89
CA THR A 74 -22.60 -19.32 -16.42
C THR A 74 -23.70 -19.55 -15.39
N LEU A 75 -23.47 -19.13 -14.14
CA LEU A 75 -24.33 -19.38 -13.00
C LEU A 75 -24.53 -18.10 -12.17
N GLN A 76 -25.73 -17.91 -11.65
CA GLN A 76 -26.07 -16.83 -10.73
C GLN A 76 -26.76 -17.37 -9.48
N CYS A 77 -26.32 -16.96 -8.30
CA CYS A 77 -26.98 -17.29 -7.05
C CYS A 77 -28.22 -16.41 -6.83
N LEU A 78 -29.40 -17.01 -6.96
CA LEU A 78 -30.67 -16.31 -6.74
C LEU A 78 -30.89 -15.87 -5.29
N VAL A 79 -30.24 -16.53 -4.32
CA VAL A 79 -30.31 -16.12 -2.90
C VAL A 79 -29.59 -14.80 -2.70
N CYS A 80 -28.42 -14.61 -3.33
CA CYS A 80 -27.72 -13.31 -3.33
C CYS A 80 -28.58 -12.20 -3.94
N VAL A 81 -29.26 -12.49 -5.05
CA VAL A 81 -30.15 -11.53 -5.72
C VAL A 81 -31.31 -11.14 -4.79
N LYS A 82 -31.97 -12.13 -4.18
CA LYS A 82 -33.07 -11.89 -3.22
C LYS A 82 -32.61 -11.10 -1.99
N ALA A 83 -31.38 -11.36 -1.53
CA ALA A 83 -30.79 -10.68 -0.39
C ALA A 83 -30.17 -9.30 -0.76
N LYS A 84 -30.39 -8.78 -1.98
CA LYS A 84 -29.83 -7.50 -2.46
C LYS A 84 -28.30 -7.39 -2.33
N VAL A 85 -27.60 -8.52 -2.37
CA VAL A 85 -26.13 -8.53 -2.49
C VAL A 85 -25.75 -7.95 -3.86
N PRO A 86 -24.68 -7.13 -3.99
CA PRO A 86 -24.29 -6.56 -5.27
C PRO A 86 -24.25 -7.61 -6.39
N LEU A 87 -24.93 -7.32 -7.51
CA LEU A 87 -25.11 -8.26 -8.63
C LEU A 87 -23.79 -8.89 -9.07
N ALA A 88 -22.70 -8.11 -9.14
CA ALA A 88 -21.36 -8.58 -9.50
C ALA A 88 -20.83 -9.72 -8.60
N ARG A 89 -21.30 -9.82 -7.34
CA ARG A 89 -20.93 -10.88 -6.39
C ARG A 89 -21.85 -12.10 -6.44
N SER A 90 -22.90 -12.06 -7.25
CA SER A 90 -23.87 -13.16 -7.38
C SER A 90 -23.52 -14.17 -8.49
N PHE A 91 -22.51 -13.88 -9.31
CA PHE A 91 -22.20 -14.62 -10.53
C PHE A 91 -21.00 -15.57 -10.38
N HIS A 92 -21.05 -16.75 -11.01
CA HIS A 92 -20.00 -17.78 -10.97
C HIS A 92 -19.80 -18.44 -12.34
N CYS A 93 -18.56 -18.81 -12.70
CA CYS A 93 -18.24 -19.39 -14.00
C CYS A 93 -18.59 -20.88 -14.12
N THR A 94 -18.64 -21.61 -13.00
CA THR A 94 -18.99 -23.04 -12.97
C THR A 94 -19.68 -23.41 -11.65
N PRO A 95 -20.41 -24.54 -11.59
CA PRO A 95 -20.95 -25.08 -10.33
C PRO A 95 -19.86 -25.41 -9.30
N THR A 96 -18.68 -25.85 -9.74
CA THR A 96 -17.52 -26.11 -8.86
C THR A 96 -17.02 -24.81 -8.24
N CYS A 97 -16.82 -23.76 -9.04
CA CYS A 97 -16.48 -22.42 -8.56
C CYS A 97 -17.47 -21.89 -7.52
N PHE A 98 -18.78 -22.11 -7.72
CA PHE A 98 -19.80 -21.75 -6.74
C PHE A 98 -19.68 -22.58 -5.45
N SER A 99 -19.49 -23.89 -5.56
CA SER A 99 -19.33 -24.80 -4.42
C SER A 99 -18.10 -24.45 -3.58
N ASP A 100 -16.96 -24.19 -4.23
CA ASP A 100 -15.70 -23.85 -3.57
C ASP A 100 -15.78 -22.49 -2.88
N ALA A 101 -16.50 -21.54 -3.49
CA ALA A 101 -16.74 -20.21 -2.91
C ALA A 101 -17.88 -20.17 -1.88
N TRP A 102 -18.61 -21.27 -1.65
CA TRP A 102 -19.85 -21.28 -0.88
C TRP A 102 -19.69 -20.75 0.55
N GLN A 103 -18.56 -21.02 1.21
CA GLN A 103 -18.33 -20.53 2.58
C GLN A 103 -18.31 -19.00 2.65
N HIS A 104 -17.65 -18.33 1.70
CA HIS A 104 -17.64 -16.86 1.60
C HIS A 104 -18.99 -16.33 1.13
N HIS A 105 -19.62 -17.05 0.20
CA HIS A 105 -20.91 -16.69 -0.36
C HIS A 105 -22.05 -16.76 0.68
N ARG A 106 -22.01 -17.76 1.57
CA ARG A 106 -22.93 -17.87 2.73
C ARG A 106 -22.80 -16.68 3.67
N ALA A 107 -21.58 -16.21 3.95
CA ALA A 107 -21.38 -15.05 4.82
C ALA A 107 -21.98 -13.76 4.23
N LEU A 108 -22.02 -13.62 2.90
CA LEU A 108 -22.72 -12.52 2.22
C LEU A 108 -24.23 -12.59 2.45
N HIS A 109 -24.81 -13.79 2.39
CA HIS A 109 -26.23 -14.00 2.70
C HIS A 109 -26.55 -13.64 4.15
N GLU A 110 -25.73 -14.09 5.10
CA GLU A 110 -25.94 -13.81 6.53
C GLU A 110 -25.91 -12.30 6.80
N ARG A 111 -24.90 -11.58 6.28
CA ARG A 111 -24.79 -10.11 6.43
C ARG A 111 -25.96 -9.36 5.80
N ALA A 112 -26.42 -9.81 4.64
CA ALA A 112 -27.56 -9.21 3.97
C ALA A 112 -28.87 -9.47 4.71
N SER A 113 -29.03 -10.67 5.27
CA SER A 113 -30.21 -11.02 6.08
C SER A 113 -30.27 -10.22 7.39
N THR A 114 -29.13 -9.98 8.05
CA THR A 114 -29.06 -9.14 9.26
C THR A 114 -29.39 -7.68 8.95
N ALA A 115 -28.95 -7.16 7.81
CA ALA A 115 -29.28 -5.79 7.37
C ALA A 115 -30.75 -5.63 6.93
N SER A 116 -31.40 -6.73 6.51
CA SER A 116 -32.81 -6.74 6.12
C SER A 116 -33.75 -6.77 7.34
N ASN A 117 -33.32 -7.41 8.43
CA ASN A 117 -34.10 -7.50 9.66
C ASN A 117 -34.10 -6.22 10.50
N GLU A 118 -33.19 -5.28 10.24
CA GLU A 118 -33.21 -3.94 10.85
C GLU A 118 -34.15 -2.96 10.14
N ASN A 119 -34.60 -3.28 8.91
CA ASN A 119 -35.51 -2.46 8.10
C ASN A 119 -36.73 -3.27 7.64
N GLY A 120 -37.65 -3.54 8.56
CA GLY A 120 -38.95 -4.13 8.22
C GLY A 120 -39.92 -3.12 7.59
N THR A 121 -40.73 -3.63 6.66
CA THR A 121 -41.97 -3.10 6.05
C THR A 121 -41.88 -1.98 5.01
N GLU A 122 -42.01 -2.34 3.72
CA GLU A 122 -43.14 -1.97 2.84
C GLU A 122 -43.00 -2.69 1.47
N GLU A 123 -44.14 -2.88 0.80
CA GLU A 123 -44.55 -4.09 0.06
C GLU A 123 -44.02 -4.29 -1.38
N GLU A 124 -44.16 -5.55 -1.82
CA GLU A 124 -44.02 -6.07 -3.17
C GLU A 124 -45.10 -5.54 -4.14
N GLU A 125 -44.71 -5.22 -5.38
CA GLU A 125 -45.28 -5.81 -6.61
C GLU A 125 -44.65 -5.13 -7.84
N MET A 126 -44.03 -5.91 -8.75
CA MET A 126 -44.00 -5.71 -10.22
C MET A 126 -42.86 -6.51 -10.85
N PHE A 127 -43.10 -7.79 -11.22
CA PHE A 127 -42.37 -8.45 -12.31
C PHE A 127 -43.26 -9.51 -12.99
N GLY A 128 -43.61 -9.25 -14.25
CA GLY A 128 -44.33 -10.14 -15.14
C GLY A 128 -43.43 -11.23 -15.76
N ARG A 129 -44.00 -12.43 -15.88
CA ARG A 129 -43.42 -13.68 -16.36
C ARG A 129 -43.19 -13.68 -17.88
N PHE A 130 -42.08 -14.27 -18.33
CA PHE A 130 -41.97 -14.85 -19.68
C PHE A 130 -42.12 -16.37 -19.57
N SER A 131 -43.18 -16.92 -20.15
CA SER A 131 -43.26 -18.29 -20.65
C SER A 131 -44.17 -18.34 -21.89
N SER A 132 -43.87 -19.31 -22.74
CA SER A 132 -44.13 -19.46 -24.16
C SER A 132 -45.56 -19.81 -24.62
N THR A 133 -45.81 -19.51 -25.90
CA THR A 133 -46.67 -20.19 -26.92
C THR A 133 -48.19 -20.23 -26.74
N GLY A 134 -48.91 -19.74 -27.76
CA GLY A 134 -50.34 -20.05 -27.99
C GLY A 134 -51.02 -19.10 -28.98
N SER A 135 -51.52 -19.68 -30.08
CA SER A 135 -52.22 -19.08 -31.22
C SER A 135 -53.54 -18.34 -30.88
N GLY A 136 -53.94 -17.33 -31.68
CA GLY A 136 -55.37 -17.00 -31.86
C GLY A 136 -55.77 -15.51 -31.96
N VAL A 137 -55.92 -15.04 -33.21
CA VAL A 137 -57.02 -14.17 -33.75
C VAL A 137 -57.40 -12.83 -33.08
N LYS A 138 -57.16 -11.75 -33.85
CA LYS A 138 -57.91 -10.49 -34.09
C LYS A 138 -59.04 -10.07 -33.11
N ASN A 139 -58.99 -8.85 -32.56
CA ASN A 139 -59.77 -7.67 -33.04
C ASN A 139 -59.50 -6.36 -32.25
N ALA A 140 -59.92 -5.27 -32.89
CA ALA A 140 -59.77 -3.83 -32.64
C ALA A 140 -60.29 -3.21 -31.32
N GLY A 141 -59.82 -1.98 -31.04
CA GLY A 141 -60.42 -1.00 -30.12
C GLY A 141 -59.35 -0.12 -29.42
N ILE A 142 -58.90 1.00 -30.00
CA ILE A 142 -59.46 2.38 -29.94
C ILE A 142 -59.24 3.09 -28.59
N SER A 143 -58.44 4.18 -28.67
CA SER A 143 -58.51 5.46 -27.90
C SER A 143 -58.17 5.46 -26.38
N ALA A 144 -57.60 6.51 -25.78
CA ALA A 144 -57.07 7.81 -26.23
C ALA A 144 -56.28 8.45 -25.06
N SER A 145 -55.33 9.34 -25.40
CA SER A 145 -55.03 10.69 -24.82
C SER A 145 -55.09 10.91 -23.29
N THR A 146 -54.19 11.61 -22.58
CA THR A 146 -53.58 12.96 -22.76
C THR A 146 -52.65 13.14 -21.53
N SER A 147 -51.36 13.44 -21.66
CA SER A 147 -50.71 14.77 -21.54
C SER A 147 -51.06 15.66 -20.34
N ASN A 148 -50.07 15.90 -19.46
CA ASN A 148 -49.61 17.22 -18.93
C ASN A 148 -48.54 16.93 -17.85
N ALA A 149 -47.27 17.34 -17.95
CA ALA A 149 -46.68 18.69 -18.04
C ALA A 149 -46.96 19.57 -16.81
N GLY A 150 -45.95 19.69 -15.93
CA GLY A 150 -45.90 20.62 -14.79
C GLY A 150 -44.45 20.78 -14.33
N GLN A 151 -43.94 22.00 -14.40
CA GLN A 151 -42.53 22.42 -14.34
C GLN A 151 -42.07 22.83 -12.92
N SER A 152 -40.82 22.44 -12.57
CA SER A 152 -39.74 23.19 -11.88
C SER A 152 -39.95 23.74 -10.43
N PRO A 153 -38.91 24.18 -9.67
CA PRO A 153 -37.50 24.43 -10.03
C PRO A 153 -36.39 23.96 -9.04
N SER A 154 -35.16 24.20 -9.51
CA SER A 154 -33.77 23.98 -9.06
C SER A 154 -33.31 24.46 -7.67
N LEU A 155 -32.20 23.86 -7.20
CA LEU A 155 -31.00 24.39 -6.48
C LEU A 155 -30.08 23.14 -6.28
N THR A 156 -28.77 23.02 -6.59
CA THR A 156 -27.58 23.87 -6.41
C THR A 156 -26.41 23.37 -7.28
N ASN A 157 -25.59 24.28 -7.81
CA ASN A 157 -24.33 24.02 -8.52
C ASN A 157 -23.17 23.70 -7.57
N ALA A 158 -22.42 22.63 -7.84
CA ALA A 158 -21.04 22.41 -7.39
C ALA A 158 -20.21 21.90 -8.57
N SER A 159 -19.12 22.58 -8.85
CA SER A 159 -18.32 22.53 -10.07
C SER A 159 -17.50 21.25 -10.19
N THR A 160 -17.74 20.47 -11.24
CA THR A 160 -16.94 19.30 -11.66
C THR A 160 -15.89 19.74 -12.68
N PRO A 161 -14.64 19.22 -12.68
CA PRO A 161 -13.65 19.58 -13.69
C PRO A 161 -14.05 19.04 -15.06
N ILE A 162 -14.12 19.93 -16.05
CA ILE A 162 -14.43 19.62 -17.44
C ILE A 162 -13.19 19.01 -18.10
N TYR A 163 -13.23 17.71 -18.42
CA TYR A 163 -12.33 17.11 -19.40
C TYR A 163 -12.99 17.15 -20.80
N PRO A 164 -12.22 17.34 -21.89
CA PRO A 164 -12.78 17.56 -23.21
C PRO A 164 -13.46 16.28 -23.73
N THR A 165 -14.74 16.38 -24.05
CA THR A 165 -15.49 15.33 -24.75
C THR A 165 -15.09 15.37 -26.23
N THR A 166 -14.21 14.48 -26.66
CA THR A 166 -13.89 14.31 -28.08
C THR A 166 -15.07 13.66 -28.80
N VAL A 167 -15.57 14.33 -29.83
CA VAL A 167 -16.63 13.87 -30.74
C VAL A 167 -16.20 12.55 -31.41
N ALA A 168 -17.04 11.52 -31.30
CA ALA A 168 -16.77 10.14 -31.73
C ALA A 168 -17.28 9.86 -33.16
N GLU A 169 -16.43 9.26 -33.99
CA GLU A 169 -16.83 8.66 -35.28
C GLU A 169 -17.16 7.17 -35.07
N ARG A 170 -18.31 6.73 -35.61
CA ARG A 170 -18.73 5.32 -35.63
C ARG A 170 -18.03 4.59 -36.77
N SER A 171 -17.13 3.66 -36.45
CA SER A 171 -16.66 2.62 -37.37
C SER A 171 -17.50 1.35 -37.18
N GLY A 172 -17.97 0.74 -38.27
CA GLY A 172 -18.94 -0.37 -38.30
C GLY A 172 -18.47 -1.73 -37.75
N ASP A 173 -17.35 -1.80 -37.03
CA ASP A 173 -16.66 -3.04 -36.66
C ASP A 173 -16.72 -3.38 -35.16
N GLY A 174 -17.66 -2.80 -34.39
CA GLY A 174 -17.77 -3.07 -32.95
C GLY A 174 -16.55 -2.60 -32.14
N LEU A 175 -15.78 -1.63 -32.65
CA LEU A 175 -14.64 -1.01 -31.98
C LEU A 175 -14.94 0.45 -31.68
N PHE A 176 -14.85 0.85 -30.42
CA PHE A 176 -15.07 2.23 -29.98
C PHE A 176 -13.73 2.86 -29.58
N GLU A 177 -13.26 3.88 -30.29
CA GLU A 177 -11.99 4.55 -29.99
C GLU A 177 -12.09 5.29 -28.64
N VAL A 178 -11.20 4.95 -27.71
CA VAL A 178 -11.17 5.49 -26.33
C VAL A 178 -9.92 6.31 -26.02
N GLY A 179 -8.89 6.28 -26.88
CA GLY A 179 -7.67 7.03 -26.65
C GLY A 179 -6.76 7.10 -27.86
N ARG A 180 -5.91 8.14 -27.91
CA ARG A 180 -4.90 8.39 -28.97
C ARG A 180 -3.47 8.53 -28.45
N SER A 181 -3.29 8.39 -27.14
CA SER A 181 -1.98 8.44 -26.50
C SER A 181 -1.29 7.08 -26.57
N ARG A 182 0.04 7.08 -26.44
CA ARG A 182 0.81 5.84 -26.27
C ARG A 182 0.32 5.06 -25.06
N THR A 183 0.03 5.75 -23.96
CA THR A 183 -0.51 5.17 -22.73
C THR A 183 -2.04 5.27 -22.70
N TYR A 184 -2.68 4.43 -21.88
CA TYR A 184 -4.10 4.50 -21.61
C TYR A 184 -4.41 4.05 -20.18
N THR A 185 -5.28 4.79 -19.49
CA THR A 185 -5.77 4.44 -18.15
C THR A 185 -7.22 4.01 -18.26
N PRO A 186 -7.54 2.72 -18.06
CA PRO A 186 -8.91 2.24 -18.16
C PRO A 186 -9.84 2.93 -17.17
N THR A 187 -11.05 3.21 -17.64
CA THR A 187 -12.13 3.90 -16.94
C THR A 187 -13.21 2.92 -16.47
N ALA A 188 -14.18 3.41 -15.70
CA ALA A 188 -15.32 2.61 -15.27
C ALA A 188 -16.13 2.05 -16.45
N ASP A 189 -16.22 2.79 -17.55
CA ASP A 189 -16.97 2.35 -18.73
C ASP A 189 -16.26 1.24 -19.52
N ASP A 190 -14.95 1.04 -19.29
CA ASP A 190 -14.20 -0.04 -19.91
C ASP A 190 -14.40 -1.39 -19.21
N ILE A 191 -14.90 -1.41 -17.96
CA ILE A 191 -15.06 -2.64 -17.17
C ILE A 191 -15.84 -3.69 -17.96
N GLY A 192 -15.29 -4.91 -18.00
CA GLY A 192 -15.87 -6.06 -18.70
C GLY A 192 -15.64 -6.08 -20.21
N HIS A 193 -15.07 -5.02 -20.81
CA HIS A 193 -14.76 -4.95 -22.23
C HIS A 193 -13.29 -5.27 -22.49
N PHE A 194 -12.99 -5.87 -23.65
CA PHE A 194 -11.62 -6.03 -24.13
C PHE A 194 -11.10 -4.66 -24.60
N LEU A 195 -9.80 -4.44 -24.39
CA LEU A 195 -9.11 -3.29 -24.95
C LEU A 195 -8.22 -3.72 -26.11
N LYS A 196 -8.23 -2.96 -27.20
CA LYS A 196 -7.34 -3.13 -28.34
C LYS A 196 -6.40 -1.95 -28.41
N PHE A 197 -5.10 -2.21 -28.41
CA PHE A 197 -4.06 -1.22 -28.69
C PHE A 197 -3.62 -1.34 -30.14
N GLU A 198 -3.46 -0.20 -30.82
CA GLU A 198 -2.88 -0.11 -32.16
C GLU A 198 -1.76 0.93 -32.18
N CYS A 199 -0.64 0.58 -32.84
CA CYS A 199 0.41 1.53 -33.13
C CYS A 199 0.96 1.38 -34.55
N VAL A 200 1.28 2.50 -35.17
CA VAL A 200 1.79 2.54 -36.55
C VAL A 200 2.66 3.77 -36.76
N ALA A 201 3.73 3.61 -37.54
CA ALA A 201 4.51 4.74 -38.02
C ALA A 201 3.75 5.43 -39.16
N ILE A 202 3.72 6.76 -39.16
CA ILE A 202 3.02 7.58 -40.14
C ILE A 202 3.96 8.63 -40.70
N ASP A 203 3.64 9.07 -41.91
CA ASP A 203 4.19 10.30 -42.48
C ASP A 203 3.50 11.52 -41.83
N ALA A 204 4.29 12.46 -41.34
CA ALA A 204 3.80 13.57 -40.53
C ALA A 204 2.96 14.57 -41.34
N GLU A 205 3.21 14.69 -42.65
CA GLU A 205 2.52 15.61 -43.56
C GLU A 205 1.24 14.98 -44.10
N THR A 206 1.36 13.82 -44.74
CA THR A 206 0.23 13.13 -45.39
C THR A 206 -0.66 12.38 -44.40
N LYS A 207 -0.19 12.16 -43.16
CA LYS A 207 -0.85 11.37 -42.12
C LYS A 207 -1.11 9.91 -42.51
N LEU A 208 -0.50 9.43 -43.59
CA LEU A 208 -0.64 8.08 -44.10
C LEU A 208 0.31 7.11 -43.37
N PRO A 209 -0.12 5.86 -43.11
CA PRO A 209 0.76 4.81 -42.59
C PRO A 209 1.90 4.49 -43.56
N ILE A 210 3.12 4.36 -43.04
CA ILE A 210 4.33 4.02 -43.82
C ILE A 210 4.79 2.57 -43.62
N GLY A 211 3.96 1.75 -42.98
CA GLY A 211 4.27 0.36 -42.67
C GLY A 211 3.09 -0.37 -42.05
N ASN A 212 3.34 -1.57 -41.53
CA ASN A 212 2.31 -2.41 -40.93
C ASN A 212 1.80 -1.78 -39.62
N THR A 213 0.47 -1.79 -39.46
CA THR A 213 -0.16 -1.47 -38.18
C THR A 213 0.03 -2.65 -37.24
N ASN A 214 0.60 -2.40 -36.07
CA ASN A 214 0.77 -3.40 -35.02
C ASN A 214 -0.42 -3.29 -34.08
N THR A 215 -1.05 -4.41 -33.77
CA THR A 215 -2.23 -4.45 -32.89
C THR A 215 -2.06 -5.49 -31.79
N ILE A 216 -2.45 -5.15 -30.58
CA ILE A 216 -2.51 -6.09 -29.44
C ILE A 216 -3.91 -6.05 -28.84
N MET A 217 -4.51 -7.23 -28.62
CA MET A 217 -5.75 -7.39 -27.88
C MET A 217 -5.43 -7.72 -26.42
N MET A 218 -6.01 -6.98 -25.49
CA MET A 218 -5.92 -7.21 -24.05
C MET A 218 -7.17 -7.92 -23.54
N SER A 219 -7.07 -8.56 -22.38
CA SER A 219 -8.21 -9.14 -21.69
C SER A 219 -9.25 -8.10 -21.27
N ARG A 220 -10.36 -8.56 -20.70
CA ARG A 220 -11.41 -7.68 -20.17
C ARG A 220 -10.85 -6.80 -19.04
N VAL A 221 -11.24 -5.53 -19.02
CA VAL A 221 -10.90 -4.64 -17.91
C VAL A 221 -11.60 -5.12 -16.64
N ILE A 222 -10.81 -5.31 -15.58
CA ILE A 222 -11.32 -5.72 -14.27
C ILE A 222 -11.43 -4.53 -13.31
N PRO A 223 -12.38 -4.56 -12.36
CA PRO A 223 -12.36 -3.62 -11.24
C PRO A 223 -11.09 -3.86 -10.41
N ALA A 224 -10.60 -2.81 -9.75
CA ALA A 224 -9.49 -2.95 -8.82
C ALA A 224 -9.96 -3.76 -7.59
N PRO A 225 -9.27 -4.85 -7.22
CA PRO A 225 -9.47 -5.51 -5.94
C PRO A 225 -9.48 -4.50 -4.81
N THR A 226 -10.38 -4.70 -3.84
CA THR A 226 -10.47 -3.86 -2.65
C THR A 226 -10.26 -4.75 -1.44
N PRO A 227 -9.10 -4.68 -0.76
CA PRO A 227 -8.88 -5.48 0.44
C PRO A 227 -9.93 -5.13 1.48
N ILE A 228 -10.25 -6.10 2.33
CA ILE A 228 -11.15 -5.88 3.47
C ILE A 228 -10.47 -4.86 4.40
N PRO A 229 -11.12 -3.73 4.72
CA PRO A 229 -10.53 -2.73 5.61
C PRO A 229 -10.20 -3.32 6.99
N ARG A 230 -8.95 -3.14 7.43
CA ARG A 230 -8.50 -3.52 8.77
C ARG A 230 -8.99 -2.51 9.80
N ARG A 231 -9.34 -2.98 11.00
CA ARG A 231 -9.90 -2.18 12.09
C ARG A 231 -8.88 -1.87 13.18
N MET A 232 -8.97 -0.67 13.75
CA MET A 232 -8.29 -0.34 15.00
C MET A 232 -8.96 -1.07 16.16
N ILE A 233 -8.18 -1.84 16.92
CA ILE A 233 -8.60 -2.59 18.10
C ILE A 233 -8.14 -1.82 19.34
N PRO A 234 -9.06 -1.33 20.19
CA PRO A 234 -8.70 -0.71 21.45
C PRO A 234 -7.93 -1.66 22.35
N VAL A 235 -6.83 -1.17 22.91
CA VAL A 235 -5.99 -1.89 23.87
C VAL A 235 -5.84 -1.12 25.19
N ASN A 236 -6.78 -0.23 25.48
CA ASN A 236 -6.99 0.35 26.81
C ASN A 236 -8.40 -0.02 27.29
N GLY A 237 -8.47 -0.75 28.39
CA GLY A 237 -9.71 -1.16 29.01
C GLY A 237 -9.45 -1.53 30.46
N VAL A 238 -9.52 -0.52 31.34
CA VAL A 238 -9.79 -0.49 32.79
C VAL A 238 -8.93 0.63 33.41
N ASP A 239 -9.40 1.87 33.25
CA ASP A 239 -9.41 2.82 34.36
C ASP A 239 -10.89 3.18 34.58
N VAL A 240 -11.37 2.91 35.79
CA VAL A 240 -12.68 3.27 36.37
C VAL A 240 -13.88 2.38 35.99
N LEU A 241 -14.09 1.37 36.84
CA LEU A 241 -15.42 0.92 37.25
C LEU A 241 -16.26 2.16 37.66
N GLY A 242 -17.23 2.55 36.83
CA GLY A 242 -18.32 3.46 37.19
C GLY A 242 -18.21 4.91 36.70
N HIS A 243 -18.65 5.15 35.45
CA HIS A 243 -19.76 6.06 35.11
C HIS A 243 -19.94 5.98 33.59
N MET A 244 -21.01 5.32 33.13
CA MET A 244 -21.40 5.37 31.73
C MET A 244 -21.98 6.75 31.46
N ASP A 245 -21.28 7.57 30.68
CA ASP A 245 -21.87 8.70 29.97
C ASP A 245 -21.73 8.46 28.45
N PRO A 246 -22.84 8.15 27.73
CA PRO A 246 -22.81 7.78 26.31
C PRO A 246 -22.38 8.91 25.36
N ASP A 247 -22.30 10.16 25.83
CA ASP A 247 -22.01 11.35 25.01
C ASP A 247 -20.53 11.78 25.01
N SER A 248 -19.62 10.99 25.59
CA SER A 248 -18.19 11.33 25.68
C SER A 248 -17.34 11.02 24.43
N ARG A 249 -17.93 10.82 23.24
CA ARG A 249 -17.20 10.84 21.95
C ARG A 249 -16.78 12.27 21.53
N ILE A 250 -16.52 13.12 22.51
CA ILE A 250 -15.87 14.41 22.32
C ILE A 250 -14.42 14.09 21.97
N ALA A 251 -13.95 14.59 20.81
CA ALA A 251 -12.60 14.37 20.28
C ALA A 251 -11.55 14.16 21.39
N SER A 252 -10.88 13.00 21.36
CA SER A 252 -9.82 12.62 22.30
C SER A 252 -8.68 13.64 22.24
N SER A 253 -8.76 14.69 23.04
CA SER A 253 -7.77 15.76 23.06
C SER A 253 -6.41 15.16 23.37
N GLY A 254 -5.48 15.16 22.40
CA GLY A 254 -4.10 14.73 22.59
C GLY A 254 -3.75 13.28 22.21
N THR A 255 -4.61 12.55 21.46
CA THR A 255 -4.18 11.30 20.80
C THR A 255 -3.65 11.55 19.38
N PHE A 256 -2.78 10.65 18.92
CA PHE A 256 -2.27 10.64 17.56
C PHE A 256 -1.89 9.24 17.11
N SER A 257 -1.89 9.00 15.80
CA SER A 257 -1.58 7.69 15.24
C SER A 257 -0.31 7.69 14.39
N ILE A 258 0.37 6.54 14.36
CA ILE A 258 1.57 6.31 13.54
C ILE A 258 1.48 4.98 12.80
N LEU A 259 1.72 5.03 11.49
CA LEU A 259 1.84 3.89 10.59
C LEU A 259 3.33 3.57 10.37
N SER A 260 3.73 2.31 10.42
CA SER A 260 5.01 1.81 9.92
C SER A 260 4.75 0.78 8.83
N TYR A 261 5.34 0.96 7.64
CA TYR A 261 5.05 0.07 6.52
C TYR A 261 6.20 -0.01 5.50
N ASN A 262 6.75 -1.21 5.31
CA ASN A 262 7.60 -1.52 4.17
C ASN A 262 6.70 -1.72 2.94
N ILE A 263 6.85 -0.87 1.92
CA ILE A 263 5.94 -0.83 0.78
C ILE A 263 6.40 -1.65 -0.43
N LEU A 264 7.47 -2.43 -0.29
CA LEU A 264 8.10 -3.23 -1.33
C LEU A 264 8.54 -2.38 -2.55
N SER A 265 9.83 -2.11 -2.66
CA SER A 265 10.40 -1.38 -3.80
C SER A 265 10.10 -2.08 -5.12
N ASP A 266 9.82 -1.33 -6.20
CA ASP A 266 9.60 -1.94 -7.52
C ASP A 266 10.84 -2.64 -8.07
N ALA A 267 12.04 -2.20 -7.66
CA ALA A 267 13.27 -2.92 -7.97
C ALA A 267 13.32 -4.34 -7.38
N TYR A 268 12.53 -4.63 -6.34
CA TYR A 268 12.50 -5.94 -5.67
C TYR A 268 11.25 -6.75 -6.00
N ALA A 269 10.19 -6.10 -6.49
CA ALA A 269 8.91 -6.72 -6.89
C ALA A 269 9.01 -7.49 -8.23
N THR A 270 9.87 -8.50 -8.31
CA THR A 270 10.09 -9.26 -9.56
C THR A 270 9.26 -10.54 -9.63
N ASN A 271 8.93 -10.97 -10.86
CA ASN A 271 8.15 -12.20 -11.09
C ASN A 271 8.89 -13.47 -10.62
N GLU A 272 10.22 -13.43 -10.54
CA GLU A 272 11.02 -14.55 -10.01
C GLU A 272 10.77 -14.72 -8.52
N SER A 273 10.87 -13.64 -7.74
CA SER A 273 10.64 -13.64 -6.28
C SER A 273 9.18 -13.88 -5.92
N TYR A 274 8.26 -13.34 -6.72
CA TYR A 274 6.82 -13.34 -6.44
C TYR A 274 6.01 -14.06 -7.53
N SER A 275 6.50 -15.22 -7.99
CA SER A 275 5.88 -16.02 -9.08
C SER A 275 4.43 -16.45 -8.86
N TYR A 276 3.92 -16.36 -7.63
CA TYR A 276 2.51 -16.60 -7.28
C TYR A 276 1.63 -15.36 -7.48
N CYS A 277 2.19 -14.16 -7.43
CA CYS A 277 1.45 -12.93 -7.58
C CYS A 277 1.21 -12.66 -9.08
N PRO A 278 -0.03 -12.37 -9.51
CA PRO A 278 -0.29 -12.01 -10.90
C PRO A 278 0.56 -10.80 -11.32
N SER A 279 1.15 -10.85 -12.52
CA SER A 279 2.06 -9.79 -13.00
C SER A 279 1.43 -8.40 -13.04
N TRP A 280 0.12 -8.29 -13.32
CA TRP A 280 -0.61 -7.03 -13.24
C TRP A 280 -0.68 -6.50 -11.80
N ALA A 281 -0.83 -7.37 -10.81
CA ALA A 281 -0.91 -7.00 -9.39
C ALA A 281 0.47 -6.66 -8.82
N LEU A 282 1.53 -7.25 -9.37
CA LEU A 282 2.91 -6.94 -9.02
C LEU A 282 3.41 -5.63 -9.66
N SER A 283 2.82 -5.22 -10.79
CA SER A 283 3.23 -4.02 -11.51
C SER A 283 3.10 -2.74 -10.68
N TRP A 284 4.09 -1.86 -10.76
CA TRP A 284 4.08 -0.59 -10.03
C TRP A 284 2.83 0.28 -10.25
N PRO A 285 2.29 0.46 -11.48
CA PRO A 285 1.10 1.28 -11.70
C PRO A 285 -0.12 0.81 -10.90
N TYR A 286 -0.25 -0.51 -10.70
CA TYR A 286 -1.28 -1.10 -9.85
C TYR A 286 -0.94 -0.91 -8.37
N ARG A 287 0.26 -1.37 -7.95
CA ARG A 287 0.67 -1.36 -6.54
C ARG A 287 0.61 0.04 -5.95
N ARG A 288 1.12 1.06 -6.65
CA ARG A 288 1.14 2.44 -6.15
C ARG A 288 -0.25 2.97 -5.82
N GLN A 289 -1.26 2.66 -6.65
CA GLN A 289 -2.63 3.10 -6.42
C GLN A 289 -3.28 2.36 -5.25
N ASN A 290 -3.02 1.06 -5.13
CA ASN A 290 -3.55 0.26 -4.03
C ASN A 290 -2.89 0.64 -2.69
N LEU A 291 -1.55 0.80 -2.66
CA LEU A 291 -0.78 1.29 -1.52
C LEU A 291 -1.28 2.66 -1.06
N LEU A 292 -1.48 3.61 -1.99
CA LEU A 292 -1.99 4.94 -1.66
C LEU A 292 -3.39 4.86 -1.03
N ARG A 293 -4.29 4.04 -1.61
CA ARG A 293 -5.64 3.81 -1.07
C ARG A 293 -5.60 3.22 0.34
N GLU A 294 -4.76 2.24 0.57
CA GLU A 294 -4.57 1.62 1.88
C GLU A 294 -4.04 2.63 2.90
N ILE A 295 -2.95 3.33 2.58
CA ILE A 295 -2.30 4.32 3.46
C ILE A 295 -3.27 5.44 3.84
N ILE A 296 -4.01 5.99 2.87
CA ILE A 296 -5.00 7.05 3.14
C ILE A 296 -6.16 6.52 3.96
N GLY A 297 -6.63 5.30 3.67
CA GLY A 297 -7.75 4.66 4.37
C GLY A 297 -7.52 4.45 5.87
N TYR A 298 -6.26 4.37 6.29
CA TYR A 298 -5.90 4.29 7.71
C TYR A 298 -5.95 5.63 8.45
N HIS A 299 -5.97 6.76 7.74
CA HIS A 299 -6.01 8.10 8.34
C HIS A 299 -4.96 8.35 9.44
N ALA A 300 -3.76 7.78 9.28
CA ALA A 300 -2.71 7.88 10.30
C ALA A 300 -2.09 9.29 10.36
N ASP A 301 -1.75 9.80 11.53
CA ASP A 301 -1.23 11.17 11.62
C ASP A 301 0.25 11.30 11.22
N ILE A 302 1.01 10.21 11.37
CA ILE A 302 2.42 10.07 11.00
C ILE A 302 2.58 8.76 10.21
N LEU A 303 3.29 8.80 9.08
CA LEU A 303 3.58 7.63 8.25
C LEU A 303 5.09 7.43 8.19
N CYS A 304 5.57 6.23 8.54
CA CYS A 304 6.94 5.78 8.40
C CYS A 304 6.99 4.69 7.32
N LEU A 305 7.41 5.05 6.11
CA LEU A 305 7.50 4.12 4.99
C LEU A 305 8.96 3.71 4.75
N GLN A 306 9.18 2.42 4.48
CA GLN A 306 10.46 1.84 4.06
C GLN A 306 10.36 1.36 2.60
N GLU A 307 11.50 1.19 1.93
CA GLU A 307 11.57 0.78 0.52
C GLU A 307 10.92 1.73 -0.49
N VAL A 308 10.94 3.03 -0.18
CA VAL A 308 10.42 4.06 -1.08
C VAL A 308 11.48 4.46 -2.09
N GLN A 309 11.32 4.09 -3.37
CA GLN A 309 12.19 4.54 -4.46
C GLN A 309 12.13 6.05 -4.66
N SER A 310 13.25 6.66 -5.06
CA SER A 310 13.36 8.12 -5.08
C SER A 310 12.46 8.79 -6.12
N ASP A 311 12.34 8.23 -7.32
CA ASP A 311 11.36 8.66 -8.33
C ASP A 311 9.92 8.50 -7.82
N HIS A 312 9.60 7.36 -7.20
CA HIS A 312 8.26 7.09 -6.67
C HIS A 312 7.89 8.04 -5.53
N PHE A 313 8.86 8.47 -4.72
CA PHE A 313 8.65 9.50 -3.72
C PHE A 313 8.31 10.84 -4.37
N GLU A 314 9.15 11.32 -5.29
CA GLU A 314 9.04 12.65 -5.90
C GLU A 314 7.83 12.80 -6.82
N GLU A 315 7.56 11.78 -7.64
CA GLU A 315 6.54 11.83 -8.69
C GLU A 315 5.16 11.39 -8.22
N PHE A 316 5.08 10.58 -7.15
CA PHE A 316 3.82 9.96 -6.72
C PHE A 316 3.49 10.20 -5.24
N PHE A 317 4.25 9.64 -4.30
CA PHE A 317 3.84 9.67 -2.89
C PHE A 317 3.83 11.08 -2.29
N ALA A 318 4.86 11.89 -2.54
CA ALA A 318 4.91 13.26 -2.05
C ALA A 318 3.75 14.13 -2.57
N PRO A 319 3.50 14.24 -3.90
CA PRO A 319 2.39 15.03 -4.40
C PRO A 319 1.01 14.46 -4.06
N GLU A 320 0.82 13.14 -4.03
CA GLU A 320 -0.49 12.56 -3.67
C GLU A 320 -0.80 12.75 -2.18
N LEU A 321 0.14 12.45 -1.27
CA LEU A 321 -0.09 12.65 0.17
C LEU A 321 -0.14 14.13 0.57
N ASP A 322 0.48 15.03 -0.22
CA ASP A 322 0.31 16.48 -0.04
C ASP A 322 -1.15 16.92 -0.17
N LYS A 323 -1.89 16.38 -1.15
CA LYS A 323 -3.34 16.63 -1.33
C LYS A 323 -4.17 16.18 -0.12
N HIS A 324 -3.66 15.23 0.65
CA HIS A 324 -4.27 14.73 1.89
C HIS A 324 -3.74 15.43 3.16
N GLY A 325 -3.00 16.53 3.01
CA GLY A 325 -2.56 17.38 4.12
C GLY A 325 -1.26 16.93 4.80
N TYR A 326 -0.53 15.98 4.23
CA TYR A 326 0.74 15.52 4.77
C TYR A 326 1.92 16.35 4.27
N GLN A 327 2.84 16.68 5.16
CA GLN A 327 4.19 17.10 4.82
C GLN A 327 5.12 15.88 4.85
N ALA A 328 6.10 15.85 3.94
CA ALA A 328 6.98 14.71 3.76
C ALA A 328 8.45 15.07 4.02
N LEU A 329 9.19 14.12 4.58
CA LEU A 329 10.65 14.12 4.65
C LEU A 329 11.16 12.78 4.14
N TYR A 330 12.20 12.79 3.32
CA TYR A 330 12.75 11.58 2.71
C TYR A 330 14.26 11.49 2.90
N LYS A 331 14.76 10.26 3.05
CA LYS A 331 16.18 9.93 2.97
C LYS A 331 16.34 8.68 2.12
N LYS A 332 16.94 8.87 0.95
CA LYS A 332 17.42 7.82 0.05
C LYS A 332 18.59 7.05 0.69
N LYS A 333 18.69 5.75 0.42
CA LYS A 333 19.89 4.97 0.73
C LYS A 333 21.08 5.49 -0.07
N THR A 334 22.26 5.50 0.54
CA THR A 334 23.49 5.97 -0.10
C THR A 334 24.13 4.82 -0.86
N SER A 335 23.58 4.44 -2.02
CA SER A 335 24.20 3.39 -2.83
C SER A 335 25.23 3.95 -3.81
N GLU A 336 26.50 3.92 -3.40
CA GLU A 336 27.62 4.25 -4.29
C GLU A 336 27.74 3.26 -5.46
N LEU A 337 27.27 2.01 -5.29
CA LEU A 337 27.33 0.96 -6.30
C LEU A 337 26.19 1.04 -7.34
N VAL A 338 24.99 1.49 -6.97
CA VAL A 338 23.88 1.67 -7.93
C VAL A 338 24.25 2.67 -9.02
N GLN A 339 24.99 3.73 -8.66
CA GLN A 339 25.45 4.74 -9.61
C GLN A 339 26.46 4.19 -10.62
N VAL A 340 27.15 3.09 -10.30
CA VAL A 340 28.18 2.48 -11.13
C VAL A 340 27.66 1.29 -11.95
N TYR A 341 26.70 0.51 -11.45
CA TYR A 341 26.30 -0.77 -12.06
C TYR A 341 24.86 -0.85 -12.57
N ILE A 342 23.92 -0.09 -12.01
CA ILE A 342 22.47 -0.31 -12.26
C ILE A 342 21.88 0.70 -13.26
N GLY A 343 22.64 1.73 -13.65
CA GLY A 343 22.30 2.63 -14.76
C GLY A 343 21.11 3.57 -14.53
N ASN A 344 20.25 3.31 -13.53
CA ASN A 344 19.18 4.21 -13.10
C ASN A 344 19.34 4.59 -11.61
N PRO A 345 19.96 5.75 -11.30
CA PRO A 345 20.08 6.22 -9.92
C PRO A 345 18.73 6.49 -9.26
N ASN A 346 17.63 6.65 -10.02
CA ASN A 346 16.31 7.00 -9.49
C ASN A 346 15.59 5.81 -8.84
N ALA A 347 16.00 4.58 -9.15
CA ALA A 347 15.41 3.35 -8.62
C ALA A 347 15.92 2.95 -7.22
N VAL A 348 16.83 3.72 -6.62
CA VAL A 348 17.32 3.44 -5.25
C VAL A 348 16.23 3.81 -4.24
N ASP A 349 15.97 2.88 -3.33
CA ASP A 349 14.98 3.04 -2.27
C ASP A 349 15.52 3.79 -1.04
N GLY A 350 14.61 4.10 -0.11
CA GLY A 350 14.91 4.87 1.09
C GLY A 350 13.77 4.82 2.10
N CYS A 351 13.89 5.65 3.13
CA CYS A 351 12.86 5.83 4.15
C CYS A 351 12.18 7.19 3.99
N ALA A 352 10.85 7.21 4.04
CA ALA A 352 10.04 8.43 4.03
C ALA A 352 9.25 8.56 5.34
N THR A 353 9.21 9.77 5.90
CA THR A 353 8.36 10.11 7.03
C THR A 353 7.40 11.22 6.62
N PHE A 354 6.11 10.92 6.65
CA PHE A 354 5.03 11.87 6.40
C PHE A 354 4.33 12.23 7.71
N PHE A 355 3.83 13.44 7.84
CA PHE A 355 3.05 13.85 9.01
C PHE A 355 2.02 14.91 8.64
N ARG A 356 0.86 14.86 9.29
CA ARG A 356 -0.25 15.81 9.08
C ARG A 356 0.13 17.24 9.49
N ARG A 357 0.04 18.20 8.56
CA ARG A 357 0.42 19.61 8.80
C ARG A 357 -0.43 20.32 9.85
N ASP A 358 -1.68 19.89 10.00
CA ASP A 358 -2.60 20.46 10.98
C ASP A 358 -2.33 19.95 12.40
N LYS A 359 -1.70 18.77 12.54
CA LYS A 359 -1.36 18.17 13.85
C LYS A 359 0.10 18.34 14.24
N PHE A 360 1.01 18.43 13.28
CA PHE A 360 2.44 18.48 13.54
C PHE A 360 3.15 19.55 12.70
N SER A 361 4.24 20.09 13.23
CA SER A 361 5.24 20.86 12.50
C SER A 361 6.62 20.25 12.65
N HIS A 362 7.40 20.27 11.57
CA HIS A 362 8.79 19.85 11.60
C HIS A 362 9.65 20.79 12.45
N VAL A 363 10.48 20.22 13.32
CA VAL A 363 11.47 20.97 14.13
C VAL A 363 12.88 20.64 13.69
N LYS A 364 13.20 19.35 13.57
CA LYS A 364 14.56 18.92 13.21
C LYS A 364 14.56 17.58 12.48
N LYS A 365 15.49 17.44 11.54
CA LYS A 365 15.75 16.20 10.79
C LYS A 365 17.17 15.75 11.10
N TYR A 366 17.36 14.47 11.37
CA TYR A 366 18.67 13.84 11.42
C TYR A 366 18.67 12.65 10.45
N GLU A 367 19.73 12.58 9.65
CA GLU A 367 19.94 11.50 8.69
C GLU A 367 21.12 10.66 9.17
N VAL A 368 20.86 9.41 9.51
CA VAL A 368 21.89 8.46 9.90
C VAL A 368 22.26 7.65 8.66
N GLU A 369 23.52 7.73 8.26
CA GLU A 369 24.09 6.88 7.21
C GLU A 369 25.05 5.89 7.87
N PHE A 370 24.65 4.62 7.94
CA PHE A 370 25.47 3.61 8.61
C PHE A 370 26.82 3.39 7.92
N ASN A 371 26.91 3.67 6.62
CA ASN A 371 28.19 3.64 5.89
C ASN A 371 29.19 4.69 6.44
N LYS A 372 28.73 5.91 6.74
CA LYS A 372 29.59 6.95 7.35
C LYS A 372 30.04 6.56 8.76
N ALA A 373 29.14 5.95 9.53
CA ALA A 373 29.47 5.40 10.84
C ALA A 373 30.46 4.23 10.74
N ALA A 374 30.33 3.38 9.71
CA ALA A 374 31.22 2.25 9.48
C ALA A 374 32.63 2.70 9.08
N GLN A 375 32.74 3.74 8.24
CA GLN A 375 34.01 4.36 7.91
C GLN A 375 34.70 4.91 9.17
N SER A 376 33.94 5.67 9.98
CA SER A 376 34.45 6.23 11.24
C SER A 376 34.92 5.14 12.22
N LEU A 377 34.16 4.06 12.36
CA LEU A 377 34.53 2.89 13.18
C LEU A 377 35.80 2.22 12.65
N THR A 378 35.88 2.02 11.34
CA THR A 378 37.02 1.38 10.68
C THR A 378 38.29 2.19 10.86
N ASP A 379 38.20 3.52 10.77
CA ASP A 379 39.35 4.40 10.97
C ASP A 379 39.80 4.49 12.43
N ALA A 380 38.87 4.36 13.39
CA ALA A 380 39.16 4.49 14.81
C ALA A 380 39.63 3.18 15.47
N VAL A 381 39.09 2.02 15.06
CA VAL A 381 39.22 0.75 15.81
C VAL A 381 39.90 -0.35 15.00
N ILE A 382 39.72 -0.37 13.68
CA ILE A 382 40.17 -1.48 12.84
C ILE A 382 41.61 -1.25 12.35
N GLN A 383 42.43 -2.30 12.40
CA GLN A 383 43.82 -2.24 11.94
C GLN A 383 43.91 -1.88 10.44
N PRO A 384 44.92 -1.09 10.00
CA PRO A 384 45.08 -0.69 8.61
C PRO A 384 45.03 -1.85 7.59
N SER A 385 45.61 -3.00 7.95
CA SER A 385 45.64 -4.20 7.10
C SER A 385 44.27 -4.83 6.84
N GLN A 386 43.30 -4.61 7.74
CA GLN A 386 41.96 -5.18 7.68
C GLN A 386 40.90 -4.20 7.16
N LYS A 387 41.25 -2.92 6.94
CA LYS A 387 40.28 -1.87 6.57
C LYS A 387 39.43 -2.24 5.35
N LYS A 388 40.05 -2.76 4.29
CA LYS A 388 39.33 -3.14 3.07
C LYS A 388 38.29 -4.24 3.31
N VAL A 389 38.65 -5.25 4.12
CA VAL A 389 37.77 -6.37 4.48
C VAL A 389 36.67 -5.92 5.44
N ALA A 390 37.00 -5.03 6.37
CA ALA A 390 36.02 -4.46 7.29
C ALA A 390 34.96 -3.62 6.56
N LEU A 391 35.39 -2.74 5.64
CA LEU A 391 34.46 -1.90 4.88
C LEU A 391 33.55 -2.73 3.97
N SER A 392 34.06 -3.78 3.29
CA SER A 392 33.21 -4.65 2.48
C SER A 392 32.16 -5.40 3.30
N ARG A 393 32.48 -5.73 4.56
CA ARG A 393 31.53 -6.34 5.50
C ARG A 393 30.53 -5.32 6.06
N LEU A 394 30.94 -4.10 6.41
CA LEU A 394 30.14 -3.12 7.15
C LEU A 394 29.26 -2.22 6.27
N ILE A 395 29.72 -1.88 5.07
CA ILE A 395 28.98 -1.02 4.13
C ILE A 395 27.81 -1.81 3.55
N LYS A 396 26.59 -1.34 3.81
CA LYS A 396 25.32 -1.98 3.42
C LYS A 396 24.27 -0.99 2.92
N ASP A 397 24.61 0.30 2.83
CA ASP A 397 23.76 1.39 2.31
C ASP A 397 22.50 1.70 3.14
N ASN A 398 22.28 0.96 4.24
CA ASN A 398 21.19 1.21 5.18
C ASN A 398 21.28 2.63 5.76
N ILE A 399 20.10 3.21 6.00
CA ILE A 399 19.94 4.53 6.57
C ILE A 399 18.86 4.51 7.66
N ALA A 400 18.88 5.52 8.53
CA ALA A 400 17.75 5.86 9.38
C ALA A 400 17.41 7.35 9.23
N LEU A 401 16.12 7.64 9.16
CA LEU A 401 15.55 8.98 9.14
C LEU A 401 14.93 9.27 10.50
N ILE A 402 15.48 10.25 11.22
CA ILE A 402 14.98 10.65 12.53
C ILE A 402 14.40 12.07 12.40
N VAL A 403 13.17 12.25 12.84
CA VAL A 403 12.42 13.50 12.75
C VAL A 403 11.93 13.90 14.12
N VAL A 404 12.24 15.14 14.53
CA VAL A 404 11.64 15.78 15.69
C VAL A 404 10.48 16.64 15.20
N LEU A 405 9.29 16.33 15.68
CA LEU A 405 8.04 17.00 15.39
C LEU A 405 7.56 17.78 16.62
N GLU A 406 6.91 18.90 16.39
CA GLU A 406 6.15 19.65 17.40
C GLU A 406 4.67 19.40 17.16
N ALA A 407 3.99 18.88 18.17
CA ALA A 407 2.57 18.64 18.14
C ALA A 407 1.78 19.93 18.38
N LYS A 408 0.69 20.09 17.63
CA LYS A 408 -0.20 21.25 17.65
C LYS A 408 -1.50 20.98 18.41
N PHE A 409 -1.55 19.95 19.25
CA PHE A 409 -2.75 19.62 20.04
C PHE A 409 -3.15 20.83 20.89
N SER A 410 -4.36 21.36 20.68
CA SER A 410 -4.87 22.49 21.45
C SER A 410 -4.91 22.14 22.92
N SER A 411 -4.15 22.87 23.74
CA SER A 411 -4.20 22.80 25.19
C SER A 411 -5.54 23.37 25.67
N ASN A 412 -6.61 22.56 25.63
CA ASN A 412 -7.84 22.82 26.38
C ASN A 412 -7.69 22.41 27.87
N GLN A 413 -6.47 22.08 28.33
CA GLN A 413 -6.16 22.07 29.75
C GLN A 413 -5.75 23.48 30.16
N GLY A 414 -6.60 24.10 30.97
CA GLY A 414 -6.50 25.50 31.39
C GLY A 414 -5.18 25.86 32.08
N ALA A 415 -4.85 27.14 31.93
CA ALA A 415 -4.12 28.02 32.86
C ALA A 415 -2.70 27.67 33.35
N ASP A 416 -2.19 26.43 33.24
CA ASP A 416 -1.00 26.06 34.03
C ASP A 416 0.35 26.02 33.30
N ASN A 417 0.42 26.27 31.98
CA ASN A 417 1.68 26.64 31.29
C ASN A 417 1.45 27.03 29.81
N PRO A 418 1.08 28.28 29.50
CA PRO A 418 1.09 28.77 28.12
C PRO A 418 2.54 28.87 27.63
N GLY A 419 2.99 27.93 26.79
CA GLY A 419 4.29 28.05 26.08
C GLY A 419 5.17 26.80 26.00
N LYS A 420 4.80 25.66 26.60
CA LYS A 420 5.64 24.45 26.49
C LYS A 420 5.34 23.68 25.21
N ARG A 421 6.28 23.72 24.27
CA ARG A 421 6.26 22.95 23.01
C ARG A 421 6.17 21.45 23.31
N GLN A 422 5.17 20.76 22.76
CA GLN A 422 5.06 19.31 22.89
C GLN A 422 5.83 18.67 21.73
N LEU A 423 7.03 18.16 22.03
CA LEU A 423 7.88 17.52 21.03
C LEU A 423 7.66 16.00 20.98
N LEU A 424 7.89 15.40 19.82
CA LEU A 424 7.88 13.97 19.57
C LEU A 424 9.05 13.63 18.64
N CYS A 425 9.83 12.59 18.96
CA CYS A 425 10.90 12.09 18.13
C CYS A 425 10.45 10.81 17.42
N VAL A 426 10.52 10.77 16.10
CA VAL A 426 10.13 9.63 15.28
C VAL A 426 11.35 9.15 14.50
N ALA A 427 11.78 7.93 14.73
CA ALA A 427 12.80 7.26 13.94
C ALA A 427 12.15 6.27 12.97
N ASN A 428 12.59 6.29 11.73
CA ASN A 428 12.21 5.37 10.67
C ASN A 428 13.50 4.78 10.06
N THR A 429 13.62 3.45 9.98
CA THR A 429 14.82 2.78 9.46
C THR A 429 14.46 1.55 8.64
N HIS A 430 15.39 1.15 7.77
CA HIS A 430 15.37 -0.15 7.11
C HIS A 430 16.76 -0.79 7.25
N VAL A 431 16.87 -1.87 8.02
CA VAL A 431 18.14 -2.57 8.32
C VAL A 431 18.25 -3.83 7.45
N ASN A 432 18.41 -3.67 6.14
CA ASN A 432 18.60 -4.81 5.23
C ASN A 432 20.06 -5.26 5.25
N VAL A 433 20.34 -6.36 5.93
CA VAL A 433 21.68 -6.96 5.99
C VAL A 433 21.51 -8.47 5.82
N HIS A 434 22.44 -9.10 5.12
CA HIS A 434 22.45 -10.55 4.97
C HIS A 434 22.40 -11.27 6.33
N GLN A 435 21.65 -12.37 6.42
CA GLN A 435 21.40 -13.11 7.66
C GLN A 435 22.68 -13.61 8.36
N ASP A 436 23.76 -13.84 7.61
CA ASP A 436 25.05 -14.28 8.15
C ASP A 436 25.88 -13.16 8.79
N HIS A 437 25.45 -11.90 8.65
CA HIS A 437 26.13 -10.72 9.18
C HIS A 437 25.37 -10.12 10.37
N LYS A 438 25.05 -10.99 11.34
CA LYS A 438 24.30 -10.63 12.55
C LYS A 438 25.01 -9.55 13.39
N ASP A 439 26.34 -9.60 13.42
CA ASP A 439 27.19 -8.58 14.02
C ASP A 439 26.95 -7.19 13.42
N VAL A 440 26.86 -7.10 12.10
CA VAL A 440 26.61 -5.84 11.38
C VAL A 440 25.20 -5.34 11.67
N LYS A 441 24.18 -6.22 11.65
CA LYS A 441 22.79 -5.86 12.03
C LYS A 441 22.74 -5.27 13.42
N LEU A 442 23.30 -5.99 14.40
CA LEU A 442 23.30 -5.57 15.79
C LEU A 442 24.04 -4.25 15.97
N TRP A 443 25.19 -4.07 15.32
CA TRP A 443 25.94 -2.83 15.37
C TRP A 443 25.17 -1.64 14.79
N GLN A 444 24.45 -1.81 13.67
CA GLN A 444 23.61 -0.75 13.09
C GLN A 444 22.46 -0.36 14.03
N VAL A 445 21.74 -1.34 14.58
CA VAL A 445 20.66 -1.11 15.54
C VAL A 445 21.18 -0.42 16.80
N HIS A 446 22.31 -0.89 17.35
CA HIS A 446 22.96 -0.26 18.49
C HIS A 446 23.38 1.18 18.19
N THR A 447 23.95 1.45 17.02
CA THR A 447 24.35 2.80 16.59
C THR A 447 23.15 3.75 16.51
N LEU A 448 22.02 3.28 15.96
CA LEU A 448 20.77 4.05 15.94
C LEU A 448 20.29 4.39 17.35
N LEU A 449 20.22 3.39 18.23
CA LEU A 449 19.73 3.57 19.61
C LEU A 449 20.63 4.51 20.42
N LYS A 450 21.96 4.43 20.25
CA LYS A 450 22.90 5.40 20.84
C LYS A 450 22.71 6.82 20.31
N GLY A 451 22.37 6.97 19.04
CA GLY A 451 22.00 8.26 18.46
C GLY A 451 20.74 8.83 19.10
N LEU A 452 19.71 8.00 19.27
CA LEU A 452 18.45 8.36 19.90
C LEU A 452 18.61 8.71 21.38
N GLU A 453 19.41 7.97 22.15
CA GLU A 453 19.73 8.31 23.54
C GLU A 453 20.30 9.73 23.69
N LYS A 454 21.22 10.13 22.80
CA LYS A 454 21.79 11.48 22.83
C LYS A 454 20.72 12.54 22.61
N ILE A 455 19.76 12.28 21.73
CA ILE A 455 18.61 13.17 21.50
C ILE A 455 17.70 13.19 22.74
N ALA A 456 17.41 12.02 23.34
CA ALA A 456 16.56 11.90 24.52
C ALA A 456 17.11 12.69 25.71
N VAL A 457 18.41 12.54 26.00
CA VAL A 457 19.10 13.27 27.08
C VAL A 457 19.05 14.78 26.86
N SER A 458 19.12 15.24 25.61
CA SER A 458 19.19 16.68 25.31
C SER A 458 17.87 17.43 25.51
N ALA A 459 16.73 16.74 25.46
CA ALA A 459 15.44 17.42 25.35
C ALA A 459 14.24 16.72 26.01
N ASP A 460 14.44 15.57 26.68
CA ASP A 460 13.39 14.80 27.36
C ASP A 460 12.16 14.61 26.45
N ILE A 461 12.38 14.03 25.26
CA ILE A 461 11.38 13.93 24.19
C ILE A 461 10.86 12.49 24.10
N PRO A 462 9.53 12.25 24.10
CA PRO A 462 8.95 10.94 23.80
C PRO A 462 9.42 10.43 22.43
N MET A 463 9.72 9.14 22.32
CA MET A 463 10.27 8.55 21.10
C MET A 463 9.39 7.42 20.56
N LEU A 464 9.30 7.38 19.23
CA LEU A 464 8.76 6.29 18.44
C LEU A 464 9.88 5.78 17.54
N VAL A 465 10.14 4.49 17.57
CA VAL A 465 11.16 3.83 16.75
C VAL A 465 10.46 2.81 15.87
N CYS A 466 10.29 3.17 14.60
CA CYS A 466 9.59 2.42 13.58
C CYS A 466 10.57 1.90 12.54
N GLY A 467 10.22 0.79 11.89
CA GLY A 467 10.96 0.33 10.72
C GLY A 467 10.92 -1.17 10.51
N ASP A 468 11.52 -1.54 9.39
CA ASP A 468 11.89 -2.92 9.08
C ASP A 468 13.32 -3.14 9.60
N PHE A 469 13.44 -3.99 10.61
CA PHE A 469 14.72 -4.30 11.23
C PHE A 469 15.35 -5.58 10.68
N ASN A 470 14.64 -6.34 9.83
CA ASN A 470 15.05 -7.65 9.32
C ASN A 470 15.64 -8.55 10.43
N SER A 471 15.05 -8.45 11.62
CA SER A 471 15.53 -9.05 12.87
C SER A 471 14.33 -9.68 13.56
N VAL A 472 14.32 -11.01 13.66
CA VAL A 472 13.20 -11.76 14.25
C VAL A 472 13.16 -11.61 15.78
N PRO A 473 11.99 -11.81 16.41
CA PRO A 473 11.89 -11.82 17.87
C PRO A 473 12.88 -12.80 18.50
N GLY A 474 13.58 -12.37 19.55
CA GLY A 474 14.61 -13.16 20.23
C GLY A 474 16.01 -13.14 19.60
N SER A 475 16.20 -12.50 18.42
CA SER A 475 17.54 -12.19 17.90
C SER A 475 18.24 -11.12 18.75
N ALA A 476 19.56 -11.01 18.68
CA ALA A 476 20.29 -10.00 19.46
C ALA A 476 19.85 -8.54 19.17
N PRO A 477 19.60 -8.13 17.91
CA PRO A 477 19.09 -6.78 17.63
C PRO A 477 17.69 -6.55 18.23
N HIS A 478 16.80 -7.54 18.17
CA HIS A 478 15.48 -7.47 18.80
C HIS A 478 15.58 -7.40 20.33
N ALA A 479 16.43 -8.23 20.94
CA ALA A 479 16.69 -8.19 22.38
C ALA A 479 17.21 -6.82 22.84
N LEU A 480 18.09 -6.20 22.05
CA LEU A 480 18.56 -4.85 22.33
C LEU A 480 17.41 -3.85 22.30
N LEU A 481 16.53 -3.88 21.29
CA LEU A 481 15.36 -3.00 21.18
C LEU A 481 14.33 -3.22 22.31
N ALA A 482 14.00 -4.48 22.62
CA ALA A 482 12.91 -4.85 23.50
C ALA A 482 13.31 -4.90 24.98
N MET A 483 14.56 -5.24 25.30
CA MET A 483 15.07 -5.40 26.66
C MET A 483 16.08 -4.33 27.07
N GLY A 484 16.50 -3.47 26.12
CA GLY A 484 17.53 -2.46 26.35
C GLY A 484 18.95 -3.00 26.47
N LYS A 485 19.16 -4.32 26.33
CA LYS A 485 20.47 -4.97 26.43
C LYS A 485 20.51 -6.31 25.71
N VAL A 486 21.71 -6.75 25.35
CA VAL A 486 21.97 -8.10 24.82
C VAL A 486 22.68 -8.94 25.89
N ASP A 487 22.27 -10.21 26.04
CA ASP A 487 22.99 -11.17 26.88
C ASP A 487 24.41 -11.39 26.33
N GLN A 488 25.42 -11.40 27.19
CA GLN A 488 26.81 -11.59 26.79
C GLN A 488 27.09 -12.98 26.22
N LEU A 489 26.25 -13.97 26.54
CA LEU A 489 26.30 -15.34 26.04
C LEU A 489 25.33 -15.58 24.86
N HIS A 490 24.74 -14.52 24.31
CA HIS A 490 23.78 -14.64 23.23
C HIS A 490 24.43 -15.28 21.98
N PRO A 491 23.80 -16.29 21.34
CA PRO A 491 24.41 -17.03 20.23
C PRO A 491 24.77 -16.16 19.03
N ASP A 492 24.00 -15.10 18.75
CA ASP A 492 24.31 -14.15 17.67
C ASP A 492 25.63 -13.36 17.87
N LEU A 493 26.20 -13.36 19.08
CA LEU A 493 27.50 -12.73 19.37
C LEU A 493 28.69 -13.66 19.06
N ALA A 494 28.45 -14.94 18.75
CA ALA A 494 29.51 -15.92 18.53
C ALA A 494 30.41 -15.57 17.33
N VAL A 495 29.85 -14.92 16.31
CA VAL A 495 30.56 -14.54 15.08
C VAL A 495 30.73 -13.02 15.02
N ASP A 496 31.86 -12.53 15.53
CA ASP A 496 32.29 -11.13 15.46
C ASP A 496 33.75 -11.05 14.95
N PRO A 497 33.99 -11.26 13.65
CA PRO A 497 35.34 -11.36 13.09
C PRO A 497 36.11 -10.03 13.17
N LEU A 498 35.42 -8.91 13.32
CA LEU A 498 36.01 -7.57 13.39
C LEU A 498 36.13 -7.04 14.83
N GLY A 499 35.59 -7.75 15.82
CA GLY A 499 35.57 -7.32 17.22
C GLY A 499 34.73 -6.06 17.47
N ILE A 500 33.78 -5.74 16.58
CA ILE A 500 33.02 -4.48 16.61
C ILE A 500 31.96 -4.44 17.71
N LEU A 501 31.63 -5.60 18.29
CA LEU A 501 30.64 -5.73 19.35
C LEU A 501 31.28 -5.69 20.74
N ARG A 502 32.61 -5.59 20.83
CA ARG A 502 33.34 -5.67 22.10
C ARG A 502 33.53 -4.30 22.78
N PRO A 503 33.52 -4.25 24.12
CA PRO A 503 33.08 -5.33 25.02
C PRO A 503 31.57 -5.53 24.95
N ALA A 504 31.10 -6.78 24.99
CA ALA A 504 29.68 -7.11 24.91
C ALA A 504 28.83 -6.45 26.01
N SER A 505 29.44 -6.12 27.15
CA SER A 505 28.82 -5.36 28.24
C SER A 505 28.36 -3.95 27.85
N LYS A 506 28.81 -3.41 26.71
CA LYS A 506 28.39 -2.11 26.19
C LYS A 506 27.22 -2.20 25.22
N LEU A 507 26.72 -3.39 24.88
CA LEU A 507 25.55 -3.59 24.03
C LEU A 507 24.27 -3.35 24.83
N THR A 508 24.04 -2.09 25.21
CA THR A 508 22.94 -1.66 26.09
C THR A 508 22.49 -0.25 25.75
N HIS A 509 21.23 0.09 26.03
CA HIS A 509 20.69 1.44 26.03
C HIS A 509 19.69 1.66 27.18
N GLN A 510 19.37 2.92 27.45
CA GLN A 510 18.57 3.43 28.56
C GLN A 510 17.19 3.93 28.12
N LEU A 511 16.89 3.93 26.81
CA LEU A 511 15.55 4.26 26.32
C LEU A 511 14.53 3.24 26.86
N PRO A 512 13.43 3.65 27.51
CA PRO A 512 12.41 2.74 28.05
C PRO A 512 11.46 2.26 26.94
N LEU A 513 12.01 1.59 25.94
CA LEU A 513 11.29 1.14 24.76
C LEU A 513 10.43 -0.09 25.06
N VAL A 514 9.21 -0.10 24.50
CA VAL A 514 8.29 -1.23 24.53
C VAL A 514 7.69 -1.41 23.14
N SER A 515 7.57 -2.66 22.66
CA SER A 515 6.86 -2.95 21.40
C SER A 515 5.37 -2.62 21.56
N ALA A 516 4.81 -1.82 20.66
CA ALA A 516 3.40 -1.43 20.69
C ALA A 516 2.49 -2.66 20.62
N TYR A 517 2.79 -3.58 19.69
CA TYR A 517 1.98 -4.78 19.43
C TYR A 517 2.03 -5.82 20.55
N SER A 518 3.06 -5.80 21.41
CA SER A 518 3.10 -6.63 22.62
C SER A 518 1.91 -6.40 23.58
N SER A 519 1.19 -5.30 23.42
CA SER A 519 -0.04 -5.02 24.17
C SER A 519 -1.14 -6.04 23.90
N PHE A 520 -1.23 -6.62 22.69
CA PHE A 520 -2.20 -7.69 22.40
C PHE A 520 -1.93 -8.97 23.21
N ALA A 521 -0.67 -9.26 23.53
CA ALA A 521 -0.31 -10.44 24.33
C ALA A 521 -0.54 -10.21 25.84
N ARG A 522 -0.26 -8.98 26.32
CA ARG A 522 -0.37 -8.61 27.75
C ARG A 522 -1.81 -8.45 28.24
N MET A 523 -2.75 -8.11 27.36
CA MET A 523 -4.13 -7.91 27.78
C MET A 523 -4.85 -9.23 28.06
N MET A 524 -5.43 -9.32 29.26
CA MET A 524 -6.41 -10.34 29.63
C MET A 524 -7.77 -9.65 29.70
N GLY A 525 -8.64 -9.88 28.71
CA GLY A 525 -9.90 -9.15 28.60
C GLY A 525 -11.02 -9.95 27.96
N ILE A 526 -12.25 -9.65 28.41
CA ILE A 526 -13.51 -10.27 27.98
C ILE A 526 -13.95 -9.61 26.67
N GLY A 527 -13.40 -10.04 25.54
CA GLY A 527 -13.78 -9.51 24.23
C GLY A 527 -13.28 -10.39 23.10
N HIS A 528 -14.20 -10.95 22.30
CA HIS A 528 -13.89 -11.85 21.19
C HIS A 528 -12.84 -11.27 20.20
N SER A 529 -12.81 -9.95 20.03
CA SER A 529 -11.83 -9.29 19.15
C SER A 529 -10.40 -9.34 19.69
N LEU A 530 -10.20 -9.07 20.99
CA LEU A 530 -8.87 -9.11 21.63
C LEU A 530 -8.35 -10.54 21.72
N GLU A 531 -9.21 -11.51 22.02
CA GLU A 531 -8.83 -12.91 22.02
C GLU A 531 -8.35 -13.38 20.64
N ARG A 532 -9.03 -12.92 19.57
CA ARG A 532 -8.58 -13.19 18.19
C ARG A 532 -7.19 -12.59 17.91
N GLN A 533 -6.92 -11.36 18.35
CA GLN A 533 -5.58 -10.76 18.18
C GLN A 533 -4.52 -11.48 18.99
N ARG A 534 -4.82 -11.88 20.23
CA ARG A 534 -3.89 -12.63 21.09
C ARG A 534 -3.45 -13.96 20.46
N ARG A 535 -4.34 -14.65 19.74
CA ARG A 535 -3.99 -15.88 19.00
C ARG A 535 -3.03 -15.65 17.82
N ARG A 536 -2.86 -14.39 17.40
CA ARG A 536 -1.93 -13.96 16.34
C ARG A 536 -0.61 -13.42 16.90
N MET A 537 -0.38 -13.60 18.21
CA MET A 537 0.86 -13.26 18.89
C MET A 537 1.62 -14.55 19.24
N ASP A 538 2.93 -14.52 19.15
CA ASP A 538 3.80 -15.56 19.68
C ASP A 538 3.82 -15.48 21.22
N PRO A 539 3.48 -16.56 21.95
CA PRO A 539 3.36 -16.54 23.41
C PRO A 539 4.72 -16.46 24.14
N THR A 540 5.82 -16.75 23.46
CA THR A 540 7.18 -16.73 24.04
C THR A 540 7.75 -15.32 23.98
N THR A 541 7.56 -14.65 22.84
CA THR A 541 8.18 -13.36 22.55
C THR A 541 7.22 -12.18 22.73
N ASN A 542 5.91 -12.43 22.79
CA ASN A 542 4.85 -11.43 22.82
C ASN A 542 4.83 -10.52 21.59
N GLU A 543 5.44 -10.92 20.47
CA GLU A 543 5.38 -10.19 19.21
C GLU A 543 4.37 -10.84 18.26
N PRO A 544 3.92 -10.18 17.19
CA PRO A 544 3.08 -10.80 16.17
C PRO A 544 3.72 -12.10 15.64
N LEU A 545 2.91 -13.05 15.19
CA LEU A 545 3.42 -14.25 14.51
C LEU A 545 4.19 -13.89 13.24
N PHE A 546 3.71 -12.88 12.51
CA PHE A 546 4.38 -12.38 11.32
C PHE A 546 4.00 -10.92 11.02
N THR A 547 4.91 -10.25 10.32
CA THR A 547 4.71 -8.95 9.66
C THR A 547 5.15 -8.99 8.21
N ASN A 548 6.00 -9.94 7.81
CA ASN A 548 6.28 -10.31 6.43
C ASN A 548 5.72 -11.73 6.16
N CYS A 549 5.07 -11.93 5.02
CA CYS A 549 4.47 -13.22 4.66
C CYS A 549 4.61 -13.51 3.16
N THR A 550 5.71 -14.13 2.76
CA THR A 550 5.92 -14.67 1.41
C THR A 550 5.68 -16.18 1.37
N ARG A 551 5.75 -16.80 0.19
CA ARG A 551 5.61 -18.27 0.04
C ARG A 551 6.60 -19.05 0.91
N ASP A 552 7.85 -18.60 0.96
CA ASP A 552 8.98 -19.34 1.54
C ASP A 552 9.46 -18.76 2.88
N PHE A 553 8.97 -17.57 3.25
CA PHE A 553 9.42 -16.86 4.45
C PHE A 553 8.26 -16.14 5.14
N ILE A 554 8.06 -16.47 6.42
CA ILE A 554 7.04 -15.87 7.29
C ILE A 554 7.69 -15.56 8.62
N CYS A 555 7.73 -14.29 8.99
CA CYS A 555 8.23 -13.88 10.31
C CYS A 555 7.85 -12.43 10.64
N THR A 556 8.13 -12.04 11.88
CA THR A 556 8.02 -10.66 12.35
C THR A 556 9.37 -9.97 12.24
N VAL A 557 9.42 -8.88 11.49
CA VAL A 557 10.64 -8.06 11.29
C VAL A 557 10.35 -6.55 11.34
N ASP A 558 9.07 -6.18 11.32
CA ASP A 558 8.60 -4.81 11.40
C ASP A 558 8.13 -4.50 12.83
N TYR A 559 8.50 -3.32 13.33
CA TYR A 559 8.19 -2.96 14.71
C TYR A 559 7.80 -1.48 14.85
N ILE A 560 6.96 -1.21 15.85
CA ILE A 560 6.72 0.13 16.40
C ILE A 560 7.09 0.06 17.88
N PHE A 561 8.28 0.51 18.24
CA PHE A 561 8.71 0.68 19.63
C PHE A 561 8.41 2.11 20.10
N TYR A 562 8.05 2.26 21.37
CA TYR A 562 7.75 3.57 21.96
C TYR A 562 8.31 3.70 23.37
N THR A 563 8.57 4.93 23.81
CA THR A 563 9.00 5.22 25.19
C THR A 563 7.81 5.12 26.15
N ALA A 564 7.74 4.03 26.91
CA ALA A 564 6.58 3.68 27.73
C ALA A 564 6.42 4.53 29.00
N ASP A 565 7.42 5.32 29.38
CA ASP A 565 7.33 6.30 30.46
C ASP A 565 6.58 7.57 30.05
N SER A 566 6.43 7.82 28.74
CA SER A 566 5.94 9.08 28.19
C SER A 566 4.78 8.94 27.21
N LEU A 567 4.53 7.74 26.68
CA LEU A 567 3.39 7.44 25.81
C LEU A 567 2.57 6.25 26.35
N THR A 568 1.27 6.23 26.07
CA THR A 568 0.38 5.07 26.20
C THR A 568 -0.14 4.67 24.82
N VAL A 569 -0.26 3.36 24.57
CA VAL A 569 -0.92 2.84 23.36
C VAL A 569 -2.42 2.78 23.66
N GLU A 570 -3.25 3.40 22.81
CA GLU A 570 -4.71 3.43 22.97
C GLU A 570 -5.37 2.33 22.12
N SER A 571 -4.92 2.17 20.89
CA SER A 571 -5.45 1.20 19.95
C SER A 571 -4.39 0.74 18.95
N LEU A 572 -4.57 -0.45 18.38
CA LEU A 572 -3.66 -1.08 17.42
C LEU A 572 -4.44 -1.61 16.23
N LEU A 573 -3.91 -1.45 15.02
CA LEU A 573 -4.50 -2.02 13.82
C LEU A 573 -4.46 -3.54 13.88
N GLU A 574 -5.60 -4.18 13.67
CA GLU A 574 -5.74 -5.64 13.76
C GLU A 574 -4.71 -6.37 12.92
N LEU A 575 -4.15 -7.46 13.45
CA LEU A 575 -3.28 -8.35 12.67
C LEU A 575 -4.13 -9.17 11.68
N LEU A 576 -3.51 -9.79 10.70
CA LEU A 576 -4.18 -10.74 9.81
C LEU A 576 -3.88 -12.17 10.25
N ASP A 577 -4.75 -13.11 9.89
CA ASP A 577 -4.48 -14.53 10.12
C ASP A 577 -3.80 -15.14 8.89
N GLU A 578 -2.83 -16.03 9.13
CA GLU A 578 -2.07 -16.68 8.06
C GLU A 578 -2.98 -17.46 7.10
N GLU A 579 -4.00 -18.13 7.63
CA GLU A 579 -4.99 -18.86 6.81
C GLU A 579 -5.74 -17.95 5.84
N SER A 580 -6.11 -16.72 6.25
CA SER A 580 -6.74 -15.75 5.35
C SER A 580 -5.79 -15.30 4.24
N LEU A 581 -4.51 -15.10 4.53
CA LEU A 581 -3.53 -14.64 3.55
C LEU A 581 -3.10 -15.74 2.57
N ARG A 582 -2.96 -16.99 3.06
CA ARG A 582 -2.58 -18.13 2.23
C ARG A 582 -3.66 -18.58 1.26
N LYS A 583 -4.90 -18.09 1.35
CA LYS A 583 -5.92 -18.29 0.30
C LYS A 583 -5.44 -17.79 -1.06
N ASP A 584 -4.62 -16.73 -1.06
CA ASP A 584 -3.98 -16.16 -2.26
C ASP A 584 -2.51 -16.61 -2.40
N THR A 585 -2.13 -17.75 -1.81
CA THR A 585 -0.75 -18.25 -1.66
C THR A 585 0.08 -17.50 -0.60
N ALA A 586 0.32 -16.19 -0.79
CA ALA A 586 1.15 -15.35 0.09
C ALA A 586 1.03 -13.86 -0.32
N LEU A 587 1.81 -12.98 0.31
CA LEU A 587 1.95 -11.57 -0.05
C LEU A 587 3.19 -11.33 -0.94
N PRO A 588 3.17 -10.36 -1.88
CA PRO A 588 2.03 -9.55 -2.28
C PRO A 588 1.00 -10.39 -3.05
N SER A 589 -0.23 -9.88 -3.10
CA SER A 589 -1.34 -10.50 -3.82
C SER A 589 -2.13 -9.46 -4.62
N ALA A 590 -3.20 -9.88 -5.28
CA ALA A 590 -4.14 -8.96 -5.91
C ALA A 590 -4.72 -7.95 -4.91
N GLU A 591 -4.93 -8.34 -3.64
CA GLU A 591 -5.51 -7.45 -2.62
C GLU A 591 -4.45 -6.61 -1.90
N TRP A 592 -3.24 -7.13 -1.72
CA TRP A 592 -2.19 -6.54 -0.89
C TRP A 592 -0.92 -6.28 -1.70
N SER A 593 -0.46 -5.04 -1.74
CA SER A 593 0.60 -4.61 -2.67
C SER A 593 2.01 -4.59 -2.11
N SER A 594 2.21 -5.13 -0.91
CA SER A 594 3.52 -5.40 -0.29
C SER A 594 3.53 -6.81 0.26
N ASP A 595 4.73 -7.40 0.39
CA ASP A 595 4.97 -8.63 1.15
C ASP A 595 4.98 -8.43 2.67
N HIS A 596 4.96 -7.17 3.12
CA HIS A 596 4.80 -6.79 4.52
C HIS A 596 3.37 -6.35 4.84
N LEU A 597 3.02 -6.42 6.12
CA LEU A 597 1.80 -5.88 6.70
C LEU A 597 2.06 -4.48 7.26
N ALA A 598 1.15 -3.56 6.95
CA ALA A 598 1.11 -2.28 7.63
C ALA A 598 0.88 -2.45 9.14
N LEU A 599 1.71 -1.81 9.96
CA LEU A 599 1.54 -1.70 11.40
C LEU A 599 1.05 -0.30 11.75
N LEU A 600 0.02 -0.18 12.57
CA LEU A 600 -0.54 1.12 12.96
C LEU A 600 -0.93 1.09 14.42
N ALA A 601 -0.52 2.14 15.13
CA ALA A 601 -0.78 2.31 16.55
C ALA A 601 -1.26 3.73 16.83
N GLU A 602 -2.26 3.86 17.67
CA GLU A 602 -2.71 5.12 18.25
C GLU A 602 -2.09 5.29 19.64
N PHE A 603 -1.56 6.47 19.90
CA PHE A 603 -0.89 6.82 21.14
C PHE A 603 -1.51 8.05 21.79
N ARG A 604 -1.30 8.16 23.10
CA ARG A 604 -1.53 9.36 23.89
C ARG A 604 -0.27 9.73 24.66
N CYS A 605 0.03 11.01 24.77
CA CYS A 605 1.11 11.46 25.65
C CYS A 605 0.68 11.39 27.11
N LYS A 606 1.54 10.83 27.96
CA LYS A 606 1.35 10.84 29.41
C LYS A 606 1.53 12.26 29.96
N PRO A 607 0.75 12.66 30.98
CA PRO A 607 1.03 13.88 31.71
C PRO A 607 2.43 13.81 32.32
N ARG A 608 3.26 14.82 32.11
CA ARG A 608 4.58 14.87 32.77
C ARG A 608 4.36 15.08 34.27
N VAL A 609 4.62 14.05 35.06
CA VAL A 609 4.75 14.21 36.51
C VAL A 609 6.00 15.06 36.76
N ARG A 610 5.83 16.24 37.37
CA ARG A 610 6.98 17.09 37.77
C ARG A 610 7.92 16.24 38.64
N ARG A 611 9.15 16.01 38.16
CA ARG A 611 10.24 15.49 38.98
C ARG A 611 10.91 16.61 39.74
#